data_AF-A0A1L9BKF6-F1
#
_entry.id   AF-A0A1L9BKF6-F1
#
_cell.length_a   1.000
_cell.length_b   1.000
_cell.length_c   1.000
_cell.angle_alpha   90.00
_cell.angle_beta   90.00
_cell.angle_gamma   90.00
#
_symmetry.space_group_name_H-M   'P 1'
#
loop_
_entity.id
_entity.type
_entity.pdbx_description
1 polymer ?
#
loop_
_entity_poly.entity_id
_entity_poly.type
_entity_poly.pdbx_seq_one_letter_code
_entity_poly.pdbx_strand_id
1 'polypeptide(L)'
;MSAVCPSPLLSVFIDDCLDKGLDLYEGGARYHVVAPCFTALTTTINSLYAIQKMVFDKTTAVTSLPELVQALLCDWGYKMEEPFISTLAGPARIQAQAERFQQLRAVALELPRYGREKNAELAAFGNRILQRVAEAGVSVFTDPAEPTAEKMVRIAQRLGTPDKPFGGFQIQPGTGTFENYVEFGATCGASADGRRLGQPLASDLSPTPSVADLPLEHQEARFLDALEGFTGPGADAFTSGAPTDFNIREDFPVASLEQVLHRFAQGQGANILTITCANPETFAGAAEDPEKYNLLRVRMGGWSEFFVAMYPAHQAQHQRRPLSDAAAPK
;
A
#
# COMPACT_ATOMS: atom_id res chain seq x y z
N MET A 1 6.74 -5.06 -30.15
CA MET A 1 7.56 -6.00 -29.35
C MET A 1 7.77 -7.32 -30.10
N SER A 2 6.82 -7.74 -30.94
CA SER A 2 6.94 -8.98 -31.73
C SER A 2 8.14 -9.02 -32.69
N ALA A 3 8.61 -7.87 -33.18
CA ALA A 3 9.84 -7.82 -33.99
C ALA A 3 11.13 -8.18 -33.20
N VAL A 4 11.09 -8.14 -31.86
CA VAL A 4 12.24 -8.37 -30.98
C VAL A 4 12.05 -9.64 -30.16
N CYS A 5 10.85 -9.89 -29.65
CA CYS A 5 10.51 -11.03 -28.82
C CYS A 5 9.03 -11.41 -29.02
N PRO A 6 8.68 -12.11 -30.11
CA PRO A 6 7.33 -12.65 -30.28
C PRO A 6 7.13 -13.84 -29.32
N SER A 7 5.88 -14.12 -28.97
CA SER A 7 5.53 -15.30 -28.16
C SER A 7 4.55 -16.19 -28.93
N PRO A 8 5.01 -16.87 -30.01
CA PRO A 8 4.14 -17.66 -30.87
C PRO A 8 3.50 -18.83 -30.09
N LEU A 9 4.26 -19.46 -29.18
CA LEU A 9 3.72 -20.55 -28.36
C LEU A 9 2.58 -20.07 -27.46
N LEU A 10 2.73 -18.93 -26.79
CA LEU A 10 1.68 -18.36 -25.95
C LEU A 10 0.47 -17.94 -26.79
N SER A 11 0.72 -17.34 -27.96
CA SER A 11 -0.33 -16.88 -28.88
C SER A 11 -1.22 -18.02 -29.40
N VAL A 12 -0.71 -19.25 -29.54
CA VAL A 12 -1.52 -20.42 -29.91
C VAL A 12 -2.58 -20.76 -28.85
N PHE A 13 -2.36 -20.38 -27.59
CA PHE A 13 -3.26 -20.65 -26.47
C PHE A 13 -4.12 -19.44 -26.07
N ILE A 14 -4.10 -18.36 -26.83
CA ILE A 14 -4.88 -17.15 -26.55
C ILE A 14 -5.89 -16.94 -27.68
N ASP A 15 -7.16 -16.82 -27.31
CA ASP A 15 -8.25 -16.58 -28.25
C ASP A 15 -7.98 -15.37 -29.16
N ASP A 16 -8.45 -15.48 -30.40
CA ASP A 16 -8.33 -14.51 -31.50
C ASP A 16 -6.92 -14.31 -32.09
N CYS A 17 -5.84 -14.78 -31.44
CA CYS A 17 -4.48 -14.66 -31.99
C CYS A 17 -4.31 -15.43 -33.32
N LEU A 18 -4.78 -16.69 -33.37
CA LEU A 18 -4.70 -17.52 -34.57
C LEU A 18 -5.60 -17.00 -35.70
N ASP A 19 -6.85 -16.66 -35.37
CA ASP A 19 -7.83 -16.17 -36.35
C ASP A 19 -7.38 -14.85 -37.00
N LYS A 20 -6.73 -13.98 -36.23
CA LYS A 20 -6.15 -12.72 -36.75
C LYS A 20 -4.79 -12.90 -37.40
N GLY A 21 -4.13 -14.04 -37.20
CA GLY A 21 -2.74 -14.27 -37.63
C GLY A 21 -1.75 -13.30 -36.97
N LEU A 22 -2.04 -12.86 -35.74
CA LEU A 22 -1.24 -11.87 -35.01
C LEU A 22 -0.78 -12.44 -33.66
N ASP A 23 0.48 -12.16 -33.32
CA ASP A 23 1.03 -12.43 -32.00
C ASP A 23 0.29 -11.62 -30.91
N LEU A 24 0.23 -12.15 -29.69
CA LEU A 24 -0.29 -11.47 -28.50
C LEU A 24 0.23 -10.02 -28.38
N TYR A 25 1.53 -9.80 -28.57
CA TYR A 25 2.16 -8.49 -28.43
C TYR A 25 1.82 -7.51 -29.57
N GLU A 26 1.17 -7.96 -30.64
CA GLU A 26 0.75 -7.11 -31.78
C GLU A 26 -0.76 -6.94 -31.89
N GLY A 27 -1.53 -7.34 -30.88
CA GLY A 27 -2.99 -7.15 -30.87
C GLY A 27 -3.79 -8.41 -31.21
N GLY A 28 -3.16 -9.58 -31.19
CA GLY A 28 -3.84 -10.85 -31.47
C GLY A 28 -4.94 -11.16 -30.47
N ALA A 29 -4.70 -10.91 -29.17
CA ALA A 29 -5.66 -11.22 -28.12
C ALA A 29 -6.97 -10.45 -28.21
N ARG A 30 -8.02 -10.98 -27.59
CA ARG A 30 -9.33 -10.32 -27.48
C ARG A 30 -9.34 -9.08 -26.59
N TYR A 31 -8.54 -9.12 -25.52
CA TYR A 31 -8.41 -8.10 -24.49
C TYR A 31 -6.93 -7.90 -24.16
N HIS A 32 -6.54 -6.65 -23.96
CA HIS A 32 -5.17 -6.27 -23.60
C HIS A 32 -5.21 -5.46 -22.31
N VAL A 33 -4.90 -6.12 -21.19
CA VAL A 33 -4.87 -5.44 -19.90
C VAL A 33 -3.54 -4.72 -19.75
N VAL A 34 -3.61 -3.43 -19.45
CA VAL A 34 -2.47 -2.63 -18.99
C VAL A 34 -2.77 -2.26 -17.54
N ALA A 35 -1.98 -2.81 -16.65
CA ALA A 35 -2.19 -2.70 -15.21
C ALA A 35 -1.12 -1.84 -14.55
N PRO A 36 -1.29 -0.51 -14.43
CA PRO A 36 -0.39 0.30 -13.63
C PRO A 36 -0.51 -0.13 -12.16
N CYS A 37 0.62 -0.54 -11.58
CA CYS A 37 0.68 -0.98 -10.19
C CYS A 37 1.17 0.17 -9.31
N PHE A 38 0.30 0.62 -8.40
CA PHE A 38 0.60 1.68 -7.44
C PHE A 38 1.10 1.09 -6.11
N THR A 39 2.05 1.77 -5.49
CA THR A 39 2.67 1.35 -4.23
C THR A 39 2.41 2.39 -3.14
N ALA A 40 2.49 1.97 -1.87
CA ALA A 40 2.45 2.84 -0.71
C ALA A 40 1.19 3.72 -0.56
N LEU A 41 0.05 3.26 -1.06
CA LEU A 41 -1.21 4.01 -0.99
C LEU A 41 -1.65 4.26 0.46
N THR A 42 -1.59 3.25 1.33
CA THR A 42 -1.94 3.42 2.75
C THR A 42 -1.03 4.42 3.46
N THR A 43 0.29 4.36 3.24
CA THR A 43 1.25 5.34 3.79
C THR A 43 0.96 6.75 3.27
N THR A 44 0.60 6.88 1.99
CA THR A 44 0.23 8.15 1.38
C THR A 44 -1.05 8.72 2.00
N ILE A 45 -2.09 7.90 2.18
CA ILE A 45 -3.35 8.29 2.82
C ILE A 45 -3.11 8.78 4.24
N ASN A 46 -2.39 8.00 5.06
CA ASN A 46 -2.05 8.38 6.43
C ASN A 46 -1.25 9.68 6.47
N SER A 47 -0.29 9.87 5.55
CA SER A 47 0.54 11.08 5.50
C SER A 47 -0.28 12.32 5.12
N LEU A 48 -1.15 12.21 4.12
CA LEU A 48 -2.03 13.31 3.71
C LEU A 48 -3.06 13.64 4.78
N TYR A 49 -3.58 12.63 5.50
CA TYR A 49 -4.47 12.84 6.63
C TYR A 49 -3.74 13.54 7.80
N ALA A 50 -2.50 13.15 8.09
CA ALA A 50 -1.67 13.82 9.08
C ALA A 50 -1.39 15.28 8.72
N ILE A 51 -1.08 15.58 7.46
CA ILE A 51 -0.94 16.96 6.97
C ILE A 51 -2.25 17.72 7.17
N GLN A 52 -3.39 17.13 6.79
CA GLN A 52 -4.70 17.76 6.98
C GLN A 52 -4.92 18.11 8.46
N LYS A 53 -4.70 17.16 9.37
CA LYS A 53 -4.98 17.33 10.81
C LYS A 53 -3.99 18.24 11.52
N MET A 54 -2.69 18.10 11.26
CA MET A 54 -1.66 18.83 11.99
C MET A 54 -1.41 20.25 11.46
N VAL A 55 -1.82 20.55 10.22
CA VAL A 55 -1.52 21.84 9.57
C VAL A 55 -2.77 22.63 9.19
N PHE A 56 -3.79 21.98 8.62
CA PHE A 56 -4.90 22.68 7.95
C PHE A 56 -6.22 22.65 8.71
N ASP A 57 -6.40 21.68 9.62
CA ASP A 57 -7.59 21.58 10.45
C ASP A 57 -7.58 22.68 11.53
N LYS A 58 -8.70 23.41 11.64
CA LYS A 58 -8.82 24.55 12.55
C LYS A 58 -8.71 24.18 14.02
N THR A 59 -9.01 22.93 14.36
CA THR A 59 -9.11 22.46 15.74
C THR A 59 -7.92 21.62 16.18
N THR A 60 -7.30 20.88 15.25
CA THR A 60 -6.20 19.97 15.56
C THR A 60 -4.84 20.44 15.07
N ALA A 61 -4.75 21.58 14.37
CA ALA A 61 -3.46 22.07 13.87
C ALA A 61 -2.49 22.39 15.02
N VAL A 62 -1.29 21.84 14.95
CA VAL A 62 -0.21 21.98 15.95
C VAL A 62 1.09 22.54 15.35
N THR A 63 1.14 22.69 14.03
CA THR A 63 2.31 23.14 13.28
C THR A 63 1.90 23.82 11.97
N SER A 64 2.87 24.41 11.27
CA SER A 64 2.70 24.98 9.93
C SER A 64 3.27 24.05 8.87
N LEU A 65 2.83 24.18 7.61
CA LEU A 65 3.40 23.37 6.53
C LEU A 65 4.93 23.51 6.41
N PRO A 66 5.52 24.72 6.48
CA PRO A 66 6.98 24.86 6.43
C PRO A 66 7.70 24.17 7.60
N GLU A 67 7.18 24.27 8.83
CA GLU A 67 7.77 23.61 10.00
C GLU A 67 7.69 22.08 9.87
N LEU A 68 6.55 21.54 9.42
CA LEU A 68 6.41 20.10 9.16
C LEU A 68 7.38 19.63 8.06
N VAL A 69 7.51 20.36 6.95
CA VAL A 69 8.48 20.01 5.89
C VAL A 69 9.90 19.99 6.44
N GLN A 70 10.29 20.97 7.25
CA GLN A 70 11.61 20.97 7.88
C GLN A 70 11.79 19.77 8.83
N ALA A 71 10.76 19.44 9.62
CA ALA A 71 10.78 18.27 10.50
C ALA A 71 11.00 16.98 9.70
N LEU A 72 10.33 16.81 8.55
CA LEU A 72 10.49 15.63 7.68
C LEU A 72 11.88 15.56 7.04
N LEU A 73 12.42 16.70 6.55
CA LEU A 73 13.77 16.77 6.01
C LEU A 73 14.83 16.41 7.06
N CYS A 74 14.57 16.72 8.34
CA CYS A 74 15.44 16.42 9.47
C CYS A 74 15.12 15.08 10.14
N ASP A 75 14.42 14.17 9.44
CA ASP A 75 13.95 12.87 9.95
C ASP A 75 13.36 12.97 11.35
N TRP A 76 12.35 13.83 11.52
CA TRP A 76 11.67 14.07 12.80
C TRP A 76 12.59 14.50 13.96
N GLY A 77 13.72 15.15 13.66
CA GLY A 77 14.68 15.59 14.67
C GLY A 77 15.78 14.56 14.98
N TYR A 78 15.80 13.42 14.31
CA TYR A 78 16.88 12.43 14.45
C TYR A 78 18.05 12.67 13.51
N LYS A 79 17.87 13.53 12.49
CA LYS A 79 18.91 13.88 11.52
C LYS A 79 19.05 15.39 11.40
N MET A 80 19.74 15.99 12.35
CA MET A 80 19.90 17.45 12.49
C MET A 80 21.23 17.95 11.90
N GLU A 81 21.38 17.84 10.57
CA GLU A 81 22.62 18.16 9.86
C GLU A 81 22.43 19.16 8.71
N GLU A 82 23.55 19.70 8.21
CA GLU A 82 23.58 20.55 7.01
C GLU A 82 23.04 19.78 5.78
N PRO A 83 22.34 20.43 4.84
CA PRO A 83 22.10 21.86 4.73
C PRO A 83 20.80 22.34 5.43
N PHE A 84 20.08 21.44 6.10
CA PHE A 84 18.74 21.75 6.64
C PHE A 84 18.79 22.36 8.04
N ILE A 85 19.86 22.10 8.79
CA ILE A 85 20.13 22.65 10.11
C ILE A 85 21.54 23.24 10.12
N SER A 86 21.62 24.56 10.34
CA SER A 86 22.91 25.24 10.40
C SER A 86 23.66 24.89 11.68
N THR A 87 24.87 24.36 11.52
CA THR A 87 25.80 24.07 12.62
C THR A 87 26.21 25.33 13.41
N LEU A 88 26.10 26.52 12.79
CA LEU A 88 26.35 27.81 13.43
C LEU A 88 25.27 28.22 14.44
N ALA A 89 24.10 27.57 14.44
CA ALA A 89 23.03 27.83 15.41
C ALA A 89 23.45 27.46 16.85
N GLY A 90 24.45 26.60 16.99
CA GLY A 90 24.96 26.12 18.28
C GLY A 90 24.19 24.93 18.84
N PRO A 91 24.83 24.05 19.64
CA PRO A 91 24.25 22.76 20.04
C PRO A 91 22.91 22.87 20.79
N ALA A 92 22.76 23.87 21.67
CA ALA A 92 21.54 24.04 22.46
C ALA A 92 20.31 24.36 21.60
N ARG A 93 20.46 25.16 20.53
CA ARG A 93 19.35 25.50 19.62
C ARG A 93 18.98 24.31 18.74
N ILE A 94 20.00 23.59 18.25
CA ILE A 94 19.80 22.37 17.46
C ILE A 94 19.02 21.34 18.27
N GLN A 95 19.43 21.12 19.53
CA GLN A 95 18.76 20.18 20.43
C GLN A 95 17.31 20.56 20.71
N ALA A 96 17.03 21.84 21.03
CA ALA A 96 15.66 22.30 21.25
C ALA A 96 14.77 22.14 20.01
N GLN A 97 15.31 22.36 18.81
CA GLN A 97 14.58 22.15 17.56
C GLN A 97 14.35 20.66 17.27
N ALA A 98 15.33 19.80 17.58
CA ALA A 98 15.19 18.35 17.47
C ALA A 98 14.05 17.83 18.35
N GLU A 99 14.01 18.28 19.61
CA GLU A 99 12.94 17.96 20.56
C GLU A 99 11.57 18.43 20.06
N ARG A 100 11.49 19.63 19.47
CA ARG A 100 10.27 20.12 18.82
C ARG A 100 9.81 19.20 17.69
N PHE A 101 10.70 18.75 16.82
CA PHE A 101 10.34 17.83 15.73
C PHE A 101 9.92 16.46 16.24
N GLN A 102 10.55 15.94 17.30
CA GLN A 102 10.16 14.69 17.94
C GLN A 102 8.77 14.80 18.61
N GLN A 103 8.42 15.95 19.20
CA GLN A 103 7.08 16.22 19.72
C GLN A 103 6.02 16.23 18.60
N LEU A 104 6.34 16.85 17.46
CA LEU A 104 5.44 16.82 16.30
C LEU A 104 5.24 15.39 15.79
N ARG A 105 6.30 14.58 15.78
CA ARG A 105 6.21 13.17 15.42
C ARG A 105 5.29 12.41 16.38
N ALA A 106 5.37 12.66 17.67
CA ALA A 106 4.49 12.03 18.65
C ALA A 106 3.02 12.32 18.32
N VAL A 107 2.67 13.57 17.99
CA VAL A 107 1.31 13.92 17.54
C VAL A 107 0.92 13.16 16.27
N ALA A 108 1.81 13.03 15.29
CA ALA A 108 1.54 12.27 14.07
C ALA A 108 1.30 10.77 14.34
N LEU A 109 1.99 10.20 15.32
CA LEU A 109 1.89 8.79 15.66
C LEU A 109 0.55 8.44 16.32
N GLU A 110 -0.03 9.36 17.10
CA GLU A 110 -1.34 9.23 17.76
C GLU A 110 -2.54 9.36 16.81
N LEU A 111 -2.32 9.74 15.55
CA LEU A 111 -3.41 9.84 14.58
C LEU A 111 -3.91 8.45 14.16
N PRO A 112 -5.23 8.32 13.90
CA PRO A 112 -5.81 7.05 13.46
C PRO A 112 -5.22 6.61 12.11
N ARG A 113 -5.10 5.30 11.93
CA ARG A 113 -4.52 4.67 10.73
C ARG A 113 -5.61 4.14 9.79
N TYR A 114 -5.44 4.39 8.50
CA TYR A 114 -6.35 3.93 7.47
C TYR A 114 -6.43 2.39 7.45
N GLY A 115 -7.65 1.86 7.44
CA GLY A 115 -7.88 0.41 7.42
C GLY A 115 -7.62 -0.31 8.74
N ARG A 116 -7.55 0.42 9.87
CA ARG A 116 -7.31 -0.17 11.20
C ARG A 116 -8.49 -0.03 12.14
N GLU A 117 -8.73 1.19 12.62
CA GLU A 117 -9.83 1.48 13.54
C GLU A 117 -11.06 1.97 12.77
N LYS A 118 -12.23 1.85 13.40
CA LYS A 118 -13.47 2.37 12.83
C LYS A 118 -13.46 3.90 12.85
N ASN A 119 -13.04 4.50 11.74
CA ASN A 119 -13.01 5.95 11.56
C ASN A 119 -13.64 6.33 10.20
N ALA A 120 -14.88 6.82 10.23
CA ALA A 120 -15.64 7.16 9.03
C ALA A 120 -15.03 8.34 8.26
N GLU A 121 -14.43 9.30 8.95
CA GLU A 121 -13.76 10.45 8.32
C GLU A 121 -12.55 9.99 7.52
N LEU A 122 -11.68 9.19 8.14
CA LEU A 122 -10.47 8.66 7.53
C LEU A 122 -10.78 7.66 6.41
N ALA A 123 -11.78 6.80 6.59
CA ALA A 123 -12.25 5.90 5.54
C ALA A 123 -12.75 6.65 4.30
N ALA A 124 -13.55 7.71 4.50
CA ALA A 124 -14.01 8.56 3.41
C ALA A 124 -12.86 9.36 2.77
N PHE A 125 -11.90 9.81 3.57
CA PHE A 125 -10.70 10.50 3.08
C PHE A 125 -9.86 9.57 2.19
N GLY A 126 -9.53 8.38 2.68
CA GLY A 126 -8.77 7.37 1.93
C GLY A 126 -9.45 6.98 0.63
N ASN A 127 -10.77 6.72 0.65
CA ASN A 127 -11.54 6.43 -0.56
C ASN A 127 -11.42 7.54 -1.62
N ARG A 128 -11.48 8.82 -1.23
CA ARG A 128 -11.32 9.93 -2.19
C ARG A 128 -9.91 9.98 -2.79
N ILE A 129 -8.89 9.67 -2.00
CA ILE A 129 -7.50 9.62 -2.50
C ILE A 129 -7.33 8.46 -3.48
N LEU A 130 -7.77 7.26 -3.09
CA LEU A 130 -7.73 6.06 -3.93
C LEU A 130 -8.44 6.29 -5.28
N GLN A 131 -9.65 6.84 -5.23
CA GLN A 131 -10.42 7.15 -6.44
C GLN A 131 -9.67 8.11 -7.36
N ARG A 132 -9.12 9.21 -6.81
CA ARG A 132 -8.36 10.17 -7.61
C ARG A 132 -7.10 9.56 -8.24
N VAL A 133 -6.41 8.68 -7.53
CA VAL A 133 -5.22 7.99 -8.06
C VAL A 133 -5.63 7.06 -9.21
N ALA A 134 -6.69 6.27 -9.03
CA ALA A 134 -7.20 5.38 -10.07
C ALA A 134 -7.68 6.15 -11.31
N GLU A 135 -8.46 7.22 -11.12
CA GLU A 135 -8.94 8.11 -12.19
C GLU A 135 -7.78 8.75 -12.95
N ALA A 136 -6.76 9.26 -12.24
CA ALA A 136 -5.56 9.82 -12.87
C ALA A 136 -4.77 8.76 -13.64
N GLY A 137 -4.68 7.53 -13.13
CA GLY A 137 -4.03 6.42 -13.83
C GLY A 137 -4.73 6.06 -15.14
N VAL A 138 -6.07 6.06 -15.14
CA VAL A 138 -6.89 5.80 -16.33
C VAL A 138 -6.85 6.99 -17.30
N SER A 139 -6.84 8.23 -16.79
CA SER A 139 -6.89 9.44 -17.62
C SER A 139 -5.68 9.58 -18.53
N VAL A 140 -4.52 9.02 -18.16
CA VAL A 140 -3.33 8.98 -19.03
C VAL A 140 -3.62 8.34 -20.39
N PHE A 141 -4.59 7.42 -20.48
CA PHE A 141 -4.97 6.77 -21.73
C PHE A 141 -6.20 7.39 -22.40
N THR A 142 -7.16 7.88 -21.61
CA THR A 142 -8.42 8.43 -22.16
C THR A 142 -8.33 9.91 -22.51
N ASP A 143 -7.43 10.65 -21.84
CA ASP A 143 -7.09 12.05 -22.09
C ASP A 143 -5.55 12.23 -22.10
N PRO A 144 -4.86 11.59 -23.07
CA PRO A 144 -3.41 11.58 -23.10
C PRO A 144 -2.85 12.96 -23.44
N ALA A 145 -1.74 13.34 -22.80
CA ALA A 145 -0.95 14.48 -23.22
C ALA A 145 -0.53 14.35 -24.71
N GLU A 146 -0.40 15.49 -25.39
CA GLU A 146 -0.15 15.58 -26.84
C GLU A 146 0.93 14.62 -27.37
N PRO A 147 2.10 14.43 -26.71
CA PRO A 147 3.13 13.49 -27.19
C PRO A 147 2.71 12.01 -27.18
N THR A 148 1.72 11.66 -26.37
CA THR A 148 1.18 10.29 -26.22
C THR A 148 -0.08 10.09 -27.05
N ALA A 149 -0.83 11.17 -27.30
CA ALA A 149 -2.09 11.15 -28.04
C ALA A 149 -1.95 10.52 -29.44
N GLU A 150 -0.92 10.90 -30.20
CA GLU A 150 -0.67 10.32 -31.53
C GLU A 150 -0.41 8.80 -31.49
N LYS A 151 0.17 8.29 -30.41
CA LYS A 151 0.40 6.85 -30.26
C LYS A 151 -0.91 6.13 -29.99
N MET A 152 -1.77 6.71 -29.14
CA MET A 152 -3.10 6.15 -28.85
C MET A 152 -4.00 6.15 -30.09
N VAL A 153 -3.99 7.22 -30.89
CA VAL A 153 -4.73 7.29 -32.17
C VAL A 153 -4.26 6.23 -33.15
N ARG A 154 -2.93 6.03 -33.28
CA ARG A 154 -2.38 4.97 -34.15
C ARG A 154 -2.81 3.56 -33.71
N ILE A 155 -2.84 3.30 -32.40
CA ILE A 155 -3.33 2.02 -31.86
C ILE A 155 -4.81 1.84 -32.20
N ALA A 156 -5.63 2.87 -31.99
CA ALA A 156 -7.06 2.84 -32.31
C ALA A 156 -7.30 2.60 -33.81
N GLN A 157 -6.55 3.25 -34.70
CA GLN A 157 -6.67 3.02 -36.14
C GLN A 157 -6.23 1.62 -36.57
N ARG A 158 -5.20 1.07 -35.93
CA ARG A 158 -4.63 -0.23 -36.30
C ARG A 158 -5.44 -1.41 -35.77
N LEU A 159 -5.93 -1.33 -34.53
CA LEU A 159 -6.54 -2.45 -33.81
C LEU A 159 -8.02 -2.21 -33.47
N GLY A 160 -8.50 -0.98 -33.61
CA GLY A 160 -9.85 -0.60 -33.22
C GLY A 160 -10.94 -1.28 -34.03
N THR A 161 -12.06 -1.52 -33.36
CA THR A 161 -13.33 -1.96 -33.94
C THR A 161 -14.44 -1.04 -33.41
N PRO A 162 -15.65 -1.02 -34.02
CA PRO A 162 -16.77 -0.22 -33.51
C PRO A 162 -17.09 -0.48 -32.03
N ASP A 163 -17.00 -1.72 -31.57
CA ASP A 163 -17.28 -2.10 -30.17
C ASP A 163 -16.07 -1.93 -29.24
N LYS A 164 -14.85 -1.88 -29.79
CA LYS A 164 -13.59 -1.75 -29.05
C LYS A 164 -12.68 -0.75 -29.76
N PRO A 165 -12.82 0.56 -29.50
CA PRO A 165 -12.12 1.62 -30.23
C PRO A 165 -10.59 1.50 -30.18
N PHE A 166 -10.04 0.89 -29.13
CA PHE A 166 -8.60 0.65 -28.96
C PHE A 166 -8.21 -0.82 -29.13
N GLY A 167 -9.02 -1.65 -29.78
CA GLY A 167 -8.70 -3.06 -30.02
C GLY A 167 -8.70 -3.95 -28.77
N GLY A 168 -9.51 -3.58 -27.76
CA GLY A 168 -9.64 -4.35 -26.52
C GLY A 168 -8.62 -3.99 -25.44
N PHE A 169 -7.82 -2.95 -25.63
CA PHE A 169 -6.97 -2.39 -24.58
C PHE A 169 -7.82 -1.82 -23.43
N GLN A 170 -7.47 -2.20 -22.21
CA GLN A 170 -8.13 -1.81 -20.97
C GLN A 170 -7.09 -1.40 -19.93
N ILE A 171 -7.27 -0.22 -19.34
CA ILE A 171 -6.45 0.20 -18.19
C ILE A 171 -7.14 -0.24 -16.93
N GLN A 172 -6.43 -1.00 -16.11
CA GLN A 172 -6.94 -1.52 -14.86
C GLN A 172 -5.94 -1.17 -13.76
N PRO A 173 -6.17 -0.09 -13.00
CA PRO A 173 -5.32 0.22 -11.85
C PRO A 173 -5.23 -0.96 -10.91
N GLY A 174 -4.01 -1.26 -10.46
CA GLY A 174 -3.74 -2.24 -9.41
C GLY A 174 -2.89 -1.60 -8.33
N THR A 175 -2.81 -2.23 -7.17
CA THR A 175 -1.88 -1.85 -6.12
C THR A 175 -1.22 -3.07 -5.55
N GLY A 176 0.10 -2.97 -5.37
CA GLY A 176 0.93 -4.08 -4.97
C GLY A 176 2.36 -3.63 -4.77
N THR A 177 2.91 -3.88 -3.58
CA THR A 177 4.34 -3.76 -3.31
C THR A 177 5.07 -5.07 -3.48
N PHE A 178 4.35 -6.20 -3.40
CA PHE A 178 4.96 -7.51 -3.29
C PHE A 178 5.92 -7.52 -2.08
N GLU A 179 7.17 -7.96 -2.23
CA GLU A 179 8.22 -7.91 -1.21
C GLU A 179 8.92 -6.54 -1.12
N ASN A 180 8.77 -5.69 -2.14
CA ASN A 180 9.58 -4.48 -2.30
C ASN A 180 9.25 -3.34 -1.33
N TYR A 181 8.30 -3.51 -0.40
CA TYR A 181 7.95 -2.48 0.58
C TYR A 181 9.13 -2.04 1.47
N VAL A 182 10.13 -2.92 1.66
CA VAL A 182 11.39 -2.57 2.35
C VAL A 182 12.26 -1.69 1.46
N GLU A 183 12.53 -2.12 0.22
CA GLU A 183 13.42 -1.42 -0.71
C GLU A 183 12.85 -0.06 -1.15
N PHE A 184 11.56 0.00 -1.47
CA PHE A 184 10.88 1.25 -1.78
C PHE A 184 10.97 2.22 -0.60
N GLY A 185 10.76 1.74 0.62
CA GLY A 185 10.89 2.52 1.85
C GLY A 185 12.31 3.04 2.11
N ALA A 186 13.33 2.23 1.80
CA ALA A 186 14.75 2.58 1.98
C ALA A 186 15.17 3.83 1.18
N THR A 187 14.51 4.07 0.04
CA THR A 187 14.77 5.25 -0.82
C THR A 187 13.92 6.46 -0.47
N CYS A 188 12.99 6.33 0.48
CA CYS A 188 12.04 7.38 0.84
C CYS A 188 12.45 8.14 2.12
N GLY A 189 12.40 9.46 2.08
CA GLY A 189 12.55 10.32 3.27
C GLY A 189 11.39 10.15 4.27
N ALA A 190 11.51 10.71 5.48
CA ALA A 190 10.46 10.60 6.49
C ALA A 190 9.11 11.13 5.96
N SER A 191 8.00 10.53 6.40
CA SER A 191 6.65 10.92 5.99
C SER A 191 5.81 11.44 7.14
N ALA A 192 4.81 12.26 6.80
CA ALA A 192 4.00 13.02 7.76
C ALA A 192 3.18 12.14 8.72
N ASP A 193 3.01 10.86 8.40
CA ASP A 193 2.38 9.86 9.25
C ASP A 193 3.28 9.35 10.40
N GLY A 194 4.47 9.94 10.57
CA GLY A 194 5.41 9.60 11.65
C GLY A 194 6.42 8.52 11.28
N ARG A 195 6.35 7.95 10.07
CA ARG A 195 7.37 7.02 9.55
C ARG A 195 8.69 7.76 9.37
N ARG A 196 9.78 7.15 9.82
CA ARG A 196 11.13 7.72 9.67
C ARG A 196 11.74 7.42 8.31
N LEU A 197 12.76 8.20 7.96
CA LEU A 197 13.55 8.04 6.75
C LEU A 197 14.04 6.59 6.60
N GLY A 198 13.89 6.03 5.41
CA GLY A 198 14.38 4.70 5.07
C GLY A 198 13.60 3.52 5.66
N GLN A 199 12.57 3.73 6.49
CA GLN A 199 11.76 2.64 7.04
C GLN A 199 10.86 1.98 5.97
N PRO A 200 10.42 0.74 6.16
CA PRO A 200 9.50 0.11 5.21
C PRO A 200 8.16 0.87 5.04
N LEU A 201 7.57 0.78 3.85
CA LEU A 201 6.22 1.30 3.55
C LEU A 201 5.14 0.27 3.94
N ALA A 202 3.87 0.67 3.88
CA ALA A 202 2.77 -0.29 3.92
C ALA A 202 2.92 -1.30 2.76
N SER A 203 2.65 -2.58 3.03
CA SER A 203 2.56 -3.58 1.96
C SER A 203 1.23 -3.43 1.23
N ASP A 204 1.27 -3.46 -0.10
CA ASP A 204 0.07 -3.47 -0.96
C ASP A 204 -0.95 -2.37 -0.58
N LEU A 205 -2.24 -2.71 -0.43
CA LEU A 205 -3.27 -1.84 0.15
C LEU A 205 -3.53 -2.20 1.62
N SER A 206 -2.55 -2.76 2.32
CA SER A 206 -2.73 -3.28 3.68
C SER A 206 -2.60 -2.18 4.75
N PRO A 207 -3.08 -2.42 5.99
CA PRO A 207 -2.80 -1.55 7.12
C PRO A 207 -1.30 -1.34 7.33
N THR A 208 -0.89 -0.13 7.74
CA THR A 208 0.52 0.16 8.05
C THR A 208 0.98 -0.60 9.31
N PRO A 209 2.10 -1.32 9.27
CA PRO A 209 2.75 -1.87 10.46
C PRO A 209 3.20 -0.78 11.44
N SER A 210 3.45 -1.16 12.69
CA SER A 210 4.00 -0.21 13.66
C SER A 210 5.41 0.24 13.26
N VAL A 211 5.77 1.47 13.60
CA VAL A 211 7.04 2.06 13.17
C VAL A 211 8.25 1.31 13.74
N ALA A 212 9.25 1.08 12.90
CA ALA A 212 10.34 0.15 13.20
C ALA A 212 11.29 0.59 14.32
N ASP A 213 11.31 1.87 14.66
CA ASP A 213 12.19 2.48 15.67
C ASP A 213 11.57 2.54 17.08
N LEU A 214 10.29 2.18 17.22
CA LEU A 214 9.61 2.10 18.51
C LEU A 214 9.40 0.63 18.93
N PRO A 215 9.08 0.39 20.22
CA PRO A 215 8.62 -0.91 20.67
C PRO A 215 7.52 -1.46 19.78
N LEU A 216 7.50 -2.77 19.63
CA LEU A 216 6.52 -3.44 18.81
C LEU A 216 5.11 -3.19 19.39
N GLU A 217 4.17 -2.85 18.52
CA GLU A 217 2.77 -2.62 18.87
C GLU A 217 1.90 -3.29 17.81
N HIS A 218 1.03 -4.20 18.22
CA HIS A 218 0.20 -4.99 17.29
C HIS A 218 -1.07 -4.27 16.84
N GLN A 219 -1.33 -3.04 17.30
CA GLN A 219 -2.46 -2.23 16.87
C GLN A 219 -3.78 -3.04 16.82
N GLU A 220 -4.12 -3.73 17.91
CA GLU A 220 -5.25 -4.66 17.93
C GLU A 220 -6.57 -3.95 17.62
N ALA A 221 -7.40 -4.56 16.77
CA ALA A 221 -8.68 -4.00 16.35
C ALA A 221 -9.60 -5.11 15.82
N ARG A 222 -10.91 -4.85 15.85
CA ARG A 222 -11.89 -5.80 15.34
C ARG A 222 -11.72 -5.99 13.83
N PHE A 223 -11.62 -7.24 13.39
CA PHE A 223 -11.38 -7.57 11.98
C PHE A 223 -12.46 -6.97 11.07
N LEU A 224 -13.73 -7.05 11.45
CA LEU A 224 -14.82 -6.49 10.64
C LEU A 224 -14.70 -4.96 10.44
N ASP A 225 -14.18 -4.22 11.43
CA ASP A 225 -13.97 -2.77 11.28
C ASP A 225 -12.77 -2.46 10.39
N ALA A 226 -11.70 -3.24 10.52
CA ALA A 226 -10.52 -3.13 9.65
C ALA A 226 -10.87 -3.45 8.18
N LEU A 227 -11.69 -4.48 7.96
CA LEU A 227 -12.22 -4.84 6.63
C LEU A 227 -13.10 -3.73 6.05
N GLU A 228 -14.04 -3.20 6.85
CA GLU A 228 -14.90 -2.09 6.46
C GLU A 228 -14.09 -0.85 6.04
N GLY A 229 -12.94 -0.60 6.70
CA GLY A 229 -12.03 0.51 6.40
C GLY A 229 -11.47 0.53 4.98
N PHE A 230 -11.45 -0.62 4.28
CA PHE A 230 -11.05 -0.73 2.86
C PHE A 230 -12.23 -0.83 1.90
N THR A 231 -13.46 -0.64 2.38
CA THR A 231 -14.66 -0.69 1.53
C THR A 231 -14.93 0.67 0.91
N GLY A 232 -15.29 0.69 -0.37
CA GLY A 232 -15.85 1.87 -1.03
C GLY A 232 -15.32 2.09 -2.44
N PRO A 233 -15.86 3.12 -3.13
CA PRO A 233 -15.63 3.33 -4.56
C PRO A 233 -14.15 3.59 -4.91
N GLY A 234 -13.36 4.07 -3.95
CA GLY A 234 -11.93 4.27 -4.14
C GLY A 234 -11.18 2.94 -4.21
N ALA A 235 -11.47 2.00 -3.30
CA ALA A 235 -10.87 0.67 -3.34
C ALA A 235 -11.38 -0.15 -4.54
N ASP A 236 -12.68 -0.04 -4.85
CA ASP A 236 -13.31 -0.70 -6.01
C ASP A 236 -12.69 -0.28 -7.36
N ALA A 237 -12.10 0.92 -7.42
CA ALA A 237 -11.46 1.42 -8.64
C ALA A 237 -10.15 0.69 -8.99
N PHE A 238 -9.57 -0.08 -8.05
CA PHE A 238 -8.36 -0.86 -8.28
C PHE A 238 -8.70 -2.27 -8.77
N THR A 239 -9.03 -2.39 -10.06
CA THR A 239 -9.56 -3.62 -10.66
C THR A 239 -8.50 -4.69 -11.00
N SER A 240 -7.22 -4.33 -11.07
CA SER A 240 -6.13 -5.29 -11.33
C SER A 240 -5.43 -5.79 -10.06
N GLY A 241 -6.21 -5.88 -8.98
CA GLY A 241 -5.75 -6.35 -7.67
C GLY A 241 -5.41 -5.23 -6.70
N ALA A 242 -5.87 -5.39 -5.47
CA ALA A 242 -5.63 -4.54 -4.31
C ALA A 242 -5.61 -5.40 -3.04
N PRO A 243 -4.51 -6.14 -2.79
CA PRO A 243 -4.39 -7.00 -1.62
C PRO A 243 -4.48 -6.22 -0.32
N THR A 244 -5.27 -6.76 0.61
CA THR A 244 -5.32 -6.34 2.01
C THR A 244 -4.90 -7.53 2.87
N ASP A 245 -3.77 -7.38 3.55
CA ASP A 245 -3.17 -8.41 4.39
C ASP A 245 -3.55 -8.19 5.85
N PHE A 246 -4.13 -9.21 6.47
CA PHE A 246 -4.46 -9.21 7.89
C PHE A 246 -3.78 -10.37 8.60
N ASN A 247 -3.47 -10.17 9.88
CA ASN A 247 -3.04 -11.22 10.78
C ASN A 247 -4.16 -11.54 11.77
N ILE A 248 -4.35 -12.81 12.10
CA ILE A 248 -5.24 -13.26 13.17
C ILE A 248 -4.47 -14.21 14.09
N ARG A 249 -4.93 -14.32 15.34
CA ARG A 249 -4.39 -15.28 16.31
C ARG A 249 -4.73 -16.72 15.94
N GLU A 250 -3.93 -17.65 16.42
CA GLU A 250 -4.11 -19.08 16.19
C GLU A 250 -5.40 -19.64 16.81
N ASP A 251 -5.92 -18.96 17.85
CA ASP A 251 -7.17 -19.27 18.53
C ASP A 251 -8.38 -18.47 17.99
N PHE A 252 -8.23 -17.76 16.86
CA PHE A 252 -9.30 -16.95 16.29
C PHE A 252 -10.55 -17.80 16.01
N PRO A 253 -11.75 -17.44 16.52
CA PRO A 253 -12.93 -18.26 16.40
C PRO A 253 -13.35 -18.50 14.94
N VAL A 254 -13.53 -19.77 14.56
CA VAL A 254 -13.96 -20.17 13.20
C VAL A 254 -15.25 -19.48 12.78
N ALA A 255 -16.25 -19.40 13.67
CA ALA A 255 -17.52 -18.73 13.39
C ALA A 255 -17.35 -17.22 13.08
N SER A 256 -16.35 -16.57 13.67
CA SER A 256 -16.02 -15.18 13.37
C SER A 256 -15.30 -15.06 12.03
N LEU A 257 -14.45 -16.04 11.69
CA LEU A 257 -13.77 -16.08 10.40
C LEU A 257 -14.77 -16.29 9.26
N GLU A 258 -15.73 -17.19 9.44
CA GLU A 258 -16.84 -17.39 8.50
C GLU A 258 -17.61 -16.08 8.25
N GLN A 259 -17.88 -15.31 9.30
CA GLN A 259 -18.52 -14.00 9.16
C GLN A 259 -17.67 -13.03 8.33
N VAL A 260 -16.37 -12.94 8.58
CA VAL A 260 -15.44 -12.12 7.78
C VAL A 260 -15.47 -12.54 6.31
N LEU A 261 -15.38 -13.84 6.03
CA LEU A 261 -15.40 -14.37 4.67
C LEU A 261 -16.75 -14.09 3.96
N HIS A 262 -17.87 -14.21 4.67
CA HIS A 262 -19.19 -13.87 4.13
C HIS A 262 -19.31 -12.38 3.82
N ARG A 263 -18.80 -11.50 4.69
CA ARG A 263 -18.77 -10.05 4.46
C ARG A 263 -17.90 -9.70 3.25
N PHE A 264 -16.72 -10.30 3.15
CA PHE A 264 -15.84 -10.12 2.01
C PHE A 264 -16.50 -10.57 0.70
N ALA A 265 -17.12 -11.76 0.69
CA ALA A 265 -17.86 -12.26 -0.47
C ALA A 265 -19.06 -11.40 -0.88
N GLN A 266 -19.57 -10.56 0.05
CA GLN A 266 -20.62 -9.58 -0.20
C GLN A 266 -20.07 -8.21 -0.66
N GLY A 267 -18.77 -8.10 -0.91
CA GLY A 267 -18.12 -6.88 -1.40
C GLY A 267 -17.63 -5.93 -0.31
N GLN A 268 -17.43 -6.41 0.93
CA GLN A 268 -16.73 -5.61 1.96
C GLN A 268 -15.22 -5.84 1.90
N GLY A 269 -14.45 -4.76 2.00
CA GLY A 269 -13.00 -4.75 1.83
C GLY A 269 -12.59 -4.43 0.41
N ALA A 270 -11.29 -4.54 0.14
CA ALA A 270 -10.74 -4.45 -1.21
C ALA A 270 -11.09 -5.73 -2.02
N ASN A 271 -10.53 -5.90 -3.22
CA ASN A 271 -10.85 -7.05 -4.07
C ASN A 271 -10.02 -8.32 -3.78
N ILE A 272 -8.98 -8.24 -2.94
CA ILE A 272 -8.17 -9.37 -2.51
C ILE A 272 -7.99 -9.31 -0.99
N LEU A 273 -8.46 -10.34 -0.30
CA LEU A 273 -8.26 -10.54 1.13
C LEU A 273 -7.20 -11.62 1.36
N THR A 274 -6.18 -11.31 2.16
CA THR A 274 -5.22 -12.31 2.63
C THR A 274 -5.21 -12.34 4.17
N ILE A 275 -5.07 -13.55 4.70
CA ILE A 275 -5.09 -13.79 6.15
C ILE A 275 -3.90 -14.66 6.52
N THR A 276 -3.06 -14.18 7.41
CA THR A 276 -2.02 -14.96 8.09
C THR A 276 -2.52 -15.33 9.48
N CYS A 277 -2.48 -16.62 9.83
CA CYS A 277 -2.87 -17.11 11.14
C CYS A 277 -1.61 -17.51 11.91
N ALA A 278 -1.17 -16.65 12.84
CA ALA A 278 0.02 -16.86 13.66
C ALA A 278 0.03 -15.89 14.84
N ASN A 279 0.42 -16.37 16.01
CA ASN A 279 0.55 -15.53 17.19
C ASN A 279 1.83 -14.66 17.14
N PRO A 280 1.84 -13.49 17.81
CA PRO A 280 3.07 -12.71 18.02
C PRO A 280 4.25 -13.55 18.53
N GLU A 281 3.99 -14.43 19.49
CA GLU A 281 5.00 -15.32 20.09
C GLU A 281 5.51 -16.35 19.09
N THR A 282 4.66 -16.81 18.16
CA THR A 282 5.04 -17.71 17.07
C THR A 282 6.00 -17.01 16.11
N PHE A 283 5.74 -15.74 15.77
CA PHE A 283 6.68 -14.96 14.94
C PHE A 283 8.00 -14.65 15.65
N ALA A 284 7.96 -14.35 16.95
CA ALA A 284 9.16 -14.12 17.75
C ALA A 284 10.00 -15.39 17.84
N GLY A 285 9.39 -16.52 18.21
CA GLY A 285 10.04 -17.82 18.29
C GLY A 285 10.59 -18.28 16.94
N ALA A 286 9.90 -18.01 15.83
CA ALA A 286 10.38 -18.35 14.49
C ALA A 286 11.58 -17.53 14.04
N ALA A 287 11.73 -16.29 14.54
CA ALA A 287 12.90 -15.46 14.25
C ALA A 287 14.12 -15.88 15.09
N GLU A 288 13.90 -16.41 16.30
CA GLU A 288 14.95 -16.88 17.20
C GLU A 288 15.40 -18.33 16.88
N ASP A 289 14.45 -19.25 16.73
CA ASP A 289 14.66 -20.68 16.55
C ASP A 289 14.01 -21.20 15.23
N PRO A 290 14.47 -20.77 14.04
CA PRO A 290 13.79 -21.03 12.77
C PRO A 290 13.57 -22.52 12.46
N GLU A 291 14.46 -23.41 12.91
CA GLU A 291 14.32 -24.86 12.71
C GLU A 291 13.04 -25.43 13.35
N LYS A 292 12.57 -24.85 14.47
CA LYS A 292 11.33 -25.28 15.15
C LYS A 292 10.07 -24.82 14.42
N TYR A 293 10.19 -23.81 13.55
CA TYR A 293 9.07 -23.15 12.88
C TYR A 293 9.21 -23.19 11.35
N ASN A 294 9.88 -24.20 10.81
CA ASN A 294 10.18 -24.33 9.37
C ASN A 294 8.96 -24.48 8.44
N LEU A 295 7.74 -24.58 9.01
CA LEU A 295 6.47 -24.60 8.29
C LEU A 295 5.63 -23.32 8.50
N LEU A 296 6.09 -22.36 9.28
CA LEU A 296 5.39 -21.08 9.46
C LEU A 296 5.33 -20.35 8.12
N ARG A 297 4.11 -20.11 7.63
CA ARG A 297 3.85 -19.40 6.38
C ARG A 297 3.19 -18.06 6.65
N VAL A 298 3.62 -17.05 5.90
CA VAL A 298 3.00 -15.72 5.88
C VAL A 298 2.39 -15.42 4.53
N ARG A 299 1.35 -14.59 4.53
CA ARG A 299 0.79 -14.03 3.31
C ARG A 299 1.50 -12.73 2.92
N MET A 300 1.90 -12.71 1.65
CA MET A 300 2.38 -11.54 0.91
C MET A 300 1.33 -11.29 -0.17
N GLY A 301 1.01 -10.05 -0.54
CA GLY A 301 -0.05 -9.75 -1.51
C GLY A 301 0.14 -10.46 -2.86
N GLY A 302 -0.44 -11.66 -3.00
CA GLY A 302 -0.34 -12.52 -4.17
C GLY A 302 0.25 -13.92 -3.94
N TRP A 303 0.99 -14.18 -2.85
CA TRP A 303 1.58 -15.51 -2.59
C TRP A 303 1.77 -15.84 -1.09
N SER A 304 2.30 -17.02 -0.80
CA SER A 304 2.70 -17.44 0.55
C SER A 304 4.19 -17.71 0.59
N GLU A 305 4.87 -17.24 1.63
CA GLU A 305 6.29 -17.48 1.87
C GLU A 305 6.51 -18.18 3.22
N PHE A 306 7.57 -18.97 3.33
CA PHE A 306 8.07 -19.47 4.60
C PHE A 306 8.74 -18.33 5.37
N PHE A 307 8.19 -17.97 6.53
CA PHE A 307 8.69 -16.86 7.35
C PHE A 307 10.19 -16.98 7.62
N VAL A 308 10.66 -18.20 7.92
CA VAL A 308 12.06 -18.50 8.22
C VAL A 308 13.02 -18.33 7.04
N ALA A 309 12.50 -18.29 5.80
CA ALA A 309 13.29 -18.07 4.60
C ALA A 309 13.42 -16.57 4.24
N MET A 310 12.66 -15.70 4.92
CA MET A 310 12.68 -14.27 4.64
C MET A 310 13.90 -13.59 5.26
N TYR A 311 14.40 -12.52 4.61
CA TYR A 311 15.43 -11.69 5.22
C TYR A 311 14.95 -11.02 6.51
N PRO A 312 15.86 -10.69 7.44
CA PRO A 312 15.50 -10.12 8.75
C PRO A 312 14.62 -8.87 8.68
N ALA A 313 14.81 -8.01 7.68
CA ALA A 313 13.98 -6.81 7.51
C ALA A 313 12.51 -7.14 7.22
N HIS A 314 12.24 -8.18 6.42
CA HIS A 314 10.87 -8.64 6.17
C HIS A 314 10.30 -9.34 7.41
N GLN A 315 11.08 -10.18 8.11
CA GLN A 315 10.64 -10.82 9.35
C GLN A 315 10.23 -9.77 10.39
N ALA A 316 11.05 -8.74 10.59
CA ALA A 316 10.77 -7.63 11.49
C ALA A 316 9.51 -6.84 11.07
N GLN A 317 9.29 -6.65 9.77
CA GLN A 317 8.07 -6.02 9.27
C GLN A 317 6.82 -6.88 9.56
N HIS A 318 6.90 -8.19 9.33
CA HIS A 318 5.80 -9.12 9.57
C HIS A 318 5.42 -9.20 11.05
N GLN A 319 6.39 -9.19 11.96
CA GLN A 319 6.18 -9.14 13.40
C GLN A 319 5.39 -7.90 13.83
N ARG A 320 5.57 -6.77 13.13
CA ARG A 320 4.94 -5.47 13.41
C ARG A 320 3.59 -5.27 12.72
N ARG A 321 3.14 -6.22 11.90
CA ARG A 321 1.84 -6.11 11.21
C ARG A 321 0.71 -6.11 12.25
N PRO A 322 -0.37 -5.35 12.00
CA PRO A 322 -1.49 -5.30 12.93
C PRO A 322 -2.21 -6.65 13.08
N LEU A 323 -2.76 -6.90 14.27
CA LEU A 323 -3.45 -8.12 14.63
C LEU A 323 -4.97 -7.90 14.72
N SER A 324 -5.74 -8.61 13.92
CA SER A 324 -7.19 -8.49 13.83
C SER A 324 -7.90 -9.50 14.72
N ASP A 325 -8.82 -9.01 15.55
CA ASP A 325 -9.57 -9.80 16.53
C ASP A 325 -11.06 -9.95 16.18
N ALA A 326 -11.69 -10.98 16.73
CA ALA A 326 -13.11 -11.24 16.52
C ALA A 326 -14.01 -10.17 17.19
N ALA A 327 -13.57 -9.66 18.33
CA ALA A 327 -14.25 -8.59 19.06
C ALA A 327 -13.40 -7.31 19.01
N ALA A 328 -14.02 -6.17 19.29
CA ALA A 328 -13.24 -4.96 19.56
C ALA A 328 -12.40 -5.17 20.84
N PRO A 329 -11.18 -4.61 20.91
CA PRO A 329 -10.42 -4.55 22.15
C PRO A 329 -11.29 -3.94 23.26
N LYS A 330 -11.16 -4.44 24.49
CA LYS A 330 -11.86 -3.90 25.67
C LYS A 330 -11.26 -2.59 26.13
#